data_AF-A0A7V8AK02-F1
#
_entry.id   AF-A0A7V8AK02-F1
#
_cell.length_a   1.000
_cell.length_b   1.000
_cell.length_c   1.000
_cell.angle_alpha   90.00
_cell.angle_beta   90.00
_cell.angle_gamma   90.00
#
_symmetry.space_group_name_H-M   'P 1'
#
loop_
_entity.id
_entity.type
_entity.pdbx_description
1 polymer ?
#
loop_
_entity_poly.entity_id
_entity_poly.type
_entity_poly.pdbx_seq_one_letter_code
_entity_poly.pdbx_strand_id
1 'polypeptide(L)' 'MCDSDHFKKVNDTYSHDIGDLVLKVFATTVKGMLRRDDLLGRYGGKEFMIILPETLLRQAEEVAEQIRI' A
#
# COMPACT_ATOMS: atom_id res chain seq x y z
N MET A 1 -0.51 -8.12 3.34
CA MET A 1 -0.28 -7.79 1.92
C MET A 1 -1.42 -6.90 1.47
N CYS A 2 -1.12 -5.82 0.75
CA CYS A 2 -2.12 -4.91 0.23
C CYS A 2 -2.23 -5.12 -1.28
N ASP A 3 -3.45 -5.33 -1.78
CA ASP A 3 -3.75 -5.32 -3.22
C ASP A 3 -4.74 -4.19 -3.48
N SER A 4 -4.48 -3.38 -4.50
CA SER A 4 -5.42 -2.34 -4.92
C SER A 4 -6.56 -2.96 -5.72
N ASP A 5 -7.71 -3.13 -5.07
CA ASP A 5 -8.93 -3.58 -5.71
C ASP A 5 -9.30 -2.65 -6.87
N HIS A 6 -9.74 -3.23 -7.98
CA HIS A 6 -10.16 -2.50 -9.19
C HIS A 6 -9.11 -1.58 -9.85
N PHE A 7 -7.82 -1.68 -9.50
CA PHE A 7 -6.77 -0.83 -10.11
C PHE A 7 -6.77 -0.86 -11.64
N LYS A 8 -7.08 -2.01 -12.25
CA LYS A 8 -7.22 -2.13 -13.71
C LYS A 8 -8.29 -1.17 -14.27
N LYS A 9 -9.41 -0.99 -13.58
CA LYS A 9 -10.49 -0.07 -13.99
C LYS A 9 -10.01 1.38 -14.01
N VAL A 10 -9.12 1.75 -13.08
CA VAL A 10 -8.49 3.09 -13.07
C VAL A 10 -7.65 3.28 -14.33
N ASN A 11 -6.78 2.33 -14.66
CA ASN A 11 -5.97 2.39 -15.89
C ASN A 11 -6.84 2.46 -17.15
N ASP A 12 -7.89 1.62 -17.22
CA ASP A 12 -8.79 1.56 -18.37
C ASP A 12 -9.61 2.85 -18.52
N THR A 13 -9.91 3.56 -17.43
CA THR A 13 -10.72 4.80 -17.44
C THR A 13 -9.87 6.06 -17.62
N TYR A 14 -8.69 6.11 -17.01
CA TYR A 14 -7.90 7.34 -16.86
C TYR A 14 -6.49 7.26 -17.44
N SER A 15 -6.12 6.16 -18.10
CA SER A 15 -4.76 5.82 -18.57
C SER A 15 -3.80 5.33 -17.48
N HIS A 16 -2.73 4.70 -17.94
CA HIS A 16 -1.66 4.17 -17.08
C HIS A 16 -0.90 5.27 -16.32
N ASP A 17 -0.76 6.47 -16.89
CA ASP A 17 -0.05 7.58 -16.22
C ASP A 17 -0.77 8.00 -14.93
N ILE A 18 -2.11 7.98 -14.95
CA ILE A 18 -2.93 8.22 -13.75
C ILE A 18 -2.85 7.04 -12.79
N GLY A 19 -2.82 5.81 -13.28
CA GLY A 19 -2.55 4.64 -12.46
C GLY A 19 -1.23 4.75 -11.69
N ASP A 20 -0.16 5.17 -12.36
CA ASP A 20 1.14 5.38 -11.73
C ASP A 20 1.11 6.47 -10.66
N LEU A 21 0.34 7.55 -10.89
CA LEU A 21 0.13 8.58 -9.88
C LEU A 21 -0.59 8.01 -8.65
N VAL A 22 -1.63 7.20 -8.86
CA VAL A 22 -2.37 6.54 -7.76
C VAL A 22 -1.43 5.65 -6.93
N LEU A 23 -0.59 4.86 -7.59
CA LEU A 23 0.39 4.01 -6.88
C LEU A 23 1.40 4.82 -6.07
N LYS A 24 1.87 5.96 -6.61
CA LYS A 24 2.79 6.87 -5.89
C LYS A 24 2.12 7.52 -4.69
N VAL A 25 0.88 7.98 -4.85
CA VAL A 25 0.09 8.56 -3.75
C VAL A 25 -0.15 7.51 -2.68
N PHE A 26 -0.61 6.31 -3.05
CA PHE A 26 -0.79 5.20 -2.11
C PHE A 26 0.51 4.90 -1.33
N ALA A 27 1.63 4.73 -2.03
CA ALA A 27 2.90 4.43 -1.39
C ALA A 27 3.35 5.54 -0.43
N THR A 28 3.13 6.81 -0.79
CA THR A 28 3.50 7.96 0.05
C THR A 28 2.60 8.07 1.28
N THR A 29 1.29 7.87 1.10
CA THR A 29 0.30 7.87 2.19
C THR A 29 0.60 6.77 3.20
N VAL A 30 0.78 5.53 2.73
CA VAL A 30 1.07 4.40 3.61
C VAL A 30 2.41 4.60 4.32
N LYS A 31 3.45 5.05 3.61
CA LYS A 31 4.75 5.31 4.23
C LYS A 31 4.68 6.37 5.33
N GLY A 32 3.78 7.35 5.23
CA GLY A 32 3.53 8.35 6.28
C GLY A 32 2.84 7.79 7.53
N MET A 33 2.18 6.64 7.43
CA MET A 33 1.52 5.94 8.54
C MET A 33 2.46 4.93 9.25
N LEU A 34 3.56 4.56 8.60
CA LEU A 34 4.49 3.56 9.09
C LEU A 34 5.60 4.17 9.96
N ARG A 35 6.17 3.37 10.87
CA ARG A 35 7.34 3.77 11.66
C ARG A 35 8.59 3.74 10.80
N ARG A 36 9.68 4.31 11.33
CA ARG A 36 10.98 4.38 10.63
C ARG A 36 11.54 3.02 10.23
N ASP A 37 11.37 2.01 11.07
CA ASP A 37 11.94 0.67 10.87
C ASP A 37 10.98 -0.28 10.15
N ASP A 38 9.73 0.14 9.94
CA ASP A 38 8.77 -0.58 9.11
C ASP A 38 9.15 -0.42 7.63
N LEU A 39 9.05 -1.50 6.86
CA LEU A 39 9.42 -1.51 5.45
C LEU A 39 8.18 -1.60 4.58
N LEU A 40 8.05 -0.70 3.61
CA LEU A 40 7.06 -0.77 2.54
C LEU A 40 7.77 -1.06 1.21
N GLY A 41 7.37 -2.14 0.54
CA GLY A 41 7.87 -2.53 -0.76
C GLY A 41 6.74 -2.78 -1.76
N ARG A 42 6.98 -2.45 -3.03
CA ARG A 42 6.10 -2.87 -4.13
C ARG A 42 6.48 -4.30 -4.52
N TYR A 43 5.56 -5.23 -4.32
CA TYR A 43 5.76 -6.65 -4.61
C TYR A 43 5.40 -6.99 -6.06
N GLY A 44 4.35 -6.36 -6.59
CA GLY A 44 3.85 -6.59 -7.93
C GLY A 44 3.36 -5.32 -8.61
N GLY A 45 2.63 -5.47 -9.72
CA GLY A 45 2.12 -4.33 -10.48
C GLY A 45 1.24 -3.39 -9.66
N LYS A 46 0.40 -3.92 -8.77
CA LYS A 46 -0.51 -3.16 -7.90
C LYS A 46 -0.49 -3.65 -6.44
N GLU A 47 0.47 -4.50 -6.13
CA GLU A 47 0.58 -5.21 -4.86
C GLU A 47 1.72 -4.61 -4.05
N PHE A 48 1.46 -4.36 -2.77
CA PHE A 48 2.43 -3.84 -1.81
C PHE A 48 2.55 -4.79 -0.62
N MET A 49 3.77 -4.93 -0.13
CA MET A 49 4.09 -5.70 1.06
C MET A 49 4.67 -4.78 2.12
N ILE A 50 4.22 -4.99 3.35
CA ILE A 50 4.66 -4.26 4.53
C ILE A 50 5.28 -5.26 5.47
N ILE A 51 6.51 -4.99 5.90
CA ILE A 51 7.22 -5.76 6.92
C ILE A 51 7.27 -4.90 8.17
N LEU A 52 6.80 -5.46 9.28
CA LEU A 52 6.74 -4.80 10.58
C LEU A 52 7.69 -5.54 11.54
N PRO A 53 8.98 -5.17 11.61
CA PRO A 53 9.92 -5.78 12.56
C PRO A 53 9.42 -5.62 13.99
N GLU A 54 9.73 -6.60 14.85
CA GLU A 54 9.44 -6.55 16.29
C GLU A 54 7.98 -6.22 16.64
N THR A 55 7.05 -6.61 15.77
CA THR A 55 5.63 -6.26 15.90
C THR A 55 4.81 -7.49 16.19
N LEU A 56 3.97 -7.42 17.22
CA LEU A 56 3.05 -8.50 17.57
C LEU A 56 1.89 -8.53 16.57
N LEU A 57 1.31 -9.72 16.36
CA LEU A 57 0.21 -9.92 15.41
C LEU A 57 -0.93 -8.92 15.59
N ARG A 58 -1.38 -8.69 16.83
CA ARG A 58 -2.46 -7.73 17.13
C ARG A 58 -2.13 -6.30 16.67
N GLN A 59 -0.89 -5.85 16.85
CA GLN A 59 -0.48 -4.52 16.40
C GLN A 59 -0.39 -4.45 14.88
N ALA A 60 0.06 -5.55 14.24
CA ALA A 60 0.05 -5.65 12.79
C ALA A 60 -1.37 -5.59 12.21
N GLU A 61 -2.35 -6.20 12.88
CA GLU A 61 -3.77 -6.10 12.51
C GLU A 61 -4.30 -4.66 12.64
N GLU A 62 -3.94 -3.96 13.73
CA GLU A 62 -4.29 -2.55 13.92
C GLU A 62 -3.71 -1.67 12.80
N VAL A 63 -2.44 -1.88 12.43
CA VAL A 63 -1.79 -1.17 11.30
C VAL A 63 -2.48 -1.51 9.98
N ALA A 64 -2.83 -2.77 9.74
CA ALA A 64 -3.52 -3.17 8.52
C ALA A 64 -4.90 -2.49 8.40
N GLU A 65 -5.63 -2.37 9.50
CA GLU A 65 -6.93 -1.68 9.52
C GLU A 65 -6.78 -0.16 9.32
N GLN A 66 -5.73 0.46 9.88
CA GLN A 66 -5.42 1.87 9.63
C GLN A 66 -5.14 2.17 8.16
N ILE A 67 -4.51 1.23 7.46
CA ILE A 67 -4.15 1.34 6.04
C ILE A 67 -5.34 1.05 5.12
N ARG A 68 -6.40 0.40 5.61
CA ARG A 68 -7.57 0.05 4.82
C ARG A 68 -8.37 1.32 4.46
N ILE A 69 -8.18 1.79 3.22
CA ILE A 69 -8.82 2.98 2.62
C ILE A 69 -9.62 2.61 1.37
#